data_AF-A0A7Y2A186-F1
#
_entry.id   AF-A0A7Y2A186-F1
#
_cell.length_a   1.000
_cell.length_b   1.000
_cell.length_c   1.000
_cell.angle_alpha   90.00
_cell.angle_beta   90.00
_cell.angle_gamma   90.00
#
_symmetry.space_group_name_H-M   'P 1'
#
loop_
_entity.id
_entity.type
_entity.pdbx_description
1 polymer ?
#
loop_
_entity_poly.entity_id
_entity_poly.type
_entity_poly.pdbx_seq_one_letter_code
_entity_poly.pdbx_strand_id
1 'polypeptide(L)'
;MPRLDKVNRRYVLKKLVFGVIVLAGTVWLFLNFNRGKRYISRILEPKERKPLTVVEIVKRTQNNYGEDIEKLAREFNVPSNYLKALIVLEVGGRKPAPTRFEKGVFQKLKLVKEGKRKRYEKVKKKTIANASEDALKNLATSWGAFQIMGYKCVQLGVNVSDIRGERSLYWGVKWISEEYGKYLRKGKFKDGFHIHNAGSKYPRNGKPRTYHADYVPNGLKYMDMFDQIS
;
A
#
# COMPACT_ATOMS: atom_id res chain seq x y z
N MET A 1 36.68 -71.78 33.46
CA MET A 1 37.17 -70.70 32.56
C MET A 1 36.24 -70.66 31.35
N PRO A 2 35.92 -69.48 30.75
CA PRO A 2 36.70 -68.26 30.72
C PRO A 2 36.07 -67.07 31.48
N ARG A 3 36.92 -66.27 32.13
CA ARG A 3 36.61 -64.90 32.54
C ARG A 3 36.40 -64.10 31.25
N LEU A 4 35.17 -63.70 30.96
CA LEU A 4 34.88 -62.62 30.02
C LEU A 4 35.33 -61.28 30.64
N ASP A 5 36.64 -61.12 30.54
CA ASP A 5 37.44 -59.93 30.32
C ASP A 5 36.93 -58.58 30.86
N LYS A 6 37.43 -58.20 32.05
CA LYS A 6 37.32 -56.85 32.61
C LYS A 6 37.83 -55.75 31.65
N VAL A 7 38.69 -56.11 30.69
CA VAL A 7 39.23 -55.18 29.67
C VAL A 7 38.12 -54.71 28.73
N ASN A 8 37.18 -55.59 28.34
CA ASN A 8 36.11 -55.25 27.41
C ASN A 8 35.07 -54.30 28.04
N ARG A 9 34.79 -54.47 29.34
CA ARG A 9 33.87 -53.59 30.10
C ARG A 9 34.43 -52.17 30.28
N ARG A 10 35.74 -52.03 30.55
CA ARG A 10 36.41 -50.73 30.63
C ARG A 10 36.46 -50.02 29.28
N TYR A 11 36.64 -50.78 28.19
CA TYR A 11 36.65 -50.24 26.83
C TYR A 11 35.28 -49.71 26.41
N VAL A 12 34.21 -50.48 26.65
CA VAL A 12 32.83 -50.06 26.39
C VAL A 12 32.45 -48.83 27.24
N LEU A 13 32.84 -48.81 28.52
CA LEU A 13 32.60 -47.66 29.40
C LEU A 13 33.33 -46.41 28.93
N LYS A 14 34.60 -46.52 28.49
CA LYS A 14 35.36 -45.39 27.92
C LYS A 14 34.71 -44.84 26.64
N LYS A 15 34.19 -45.70 25.76
CA LYS A 15 33.46 -45.28 24.55
C LYS A 15 32.14 -44.58 24.87
N LEU A 16 31.40 -45.07 25.87
CA LEU A 16 30.17 -44.42 26.35
C LEU A 16 30.45 -43.03 26.93
N VAL A 17 31.46 -42.92 27.81
CA VAL A 17 31.86 -41.63 28.40
C VAL A 17 32.31 -40.65 27.32
N PHE A 18 33.12 -41.10 26.35
CA PHE A 18 33.53 -40.27 25.22
C PHE A 18 32.33 -39.80 24.38
N GLY A 19 31.39 -40.70 24.09
CA GLY A 19 30.15 -40.36 23.38
C GLY A 19 29.32 -39.30 24.09
N VAL A 20 29.20 -39.38 25.43
CA VAL A 20 28.48 -38.38 26.24
C VAL A 20 29.21 -37.03 26.23
N ILE A 21 30.54 -37.00 26.30
CA ILE A 21 31.33 -35.76 26.25
C ILE A 21 31.18 -35.06 24.89
N VAL A 22 31.23 -35.82 23.79
CA VAL A 22 31.01 -35.28 22.43
C VAL A 22 29.59 -34.73 22.28
N LEU A 23 28.58 -35.45 22.79
CA LEU A 23 27.20 -35.00 22.77
C LEU A 23 26.99 -33.73 23.61
N ALA A 24 27.57 -33.66 24.80
CA ALA A 24 27.52 -32.47 25.65
C ALA A 24 28.23 -31.26 24.99
N GLY A 25 29.40 -31.47 24.39
CA GLY A 25 30.15 -30.43 23.68
C GLY A 25 29.39 -29.88 22.46
N THR A 26 28.78 -30.76 21.67
CA THR A 26 27.95 -30.37 20.51
C THR A 26 26.69 -29.62 20.93
N VAL A 27 26.00 -30.06 21.99
CA VAL A 27 24.85 -29.32 22.55
C VAL A 27 25.27 -27.95 23.08
N TRP A 28 26.40 -27.86 23.80
CA TRP A 28 26.90 -26.59 24.31
C TRP A 28 27.27 -25.60 23.19
N LEU A 29 27.95 -26.07 22.14
CA LEU A 29 28.27 -25.27 20.95
C LEU A 29 27.00 -24.81 20.24
N PHE A 30 26.02 -25.69 20.06
CA PHE A 30 24.73 -25.36 19.45
C PHE A 30 23.94 -24.31 20.26
N LEU A 31 23.89 -24.47 21.59
CA LEU A 31 23.23 -23.52 22.48
C LEU A 31 23.92 -22.15 22.46
N ASN A 32 25.26 -22.10 22.48
CA ASN A 32 26.00 -20.84 22.41
C ASN A 32 25.91 -20.16 21.04
N PHE A 33 25.93 -20.94 19.96
CA PHE A 33 25.69 -20.42 18.61
C PHE A 33 24.29 -19.79 18.48
N ASN A 34 23.27 -20.43 19.06
CA ASN A 34 21.91 -19.89 19.08
C ASN A 34 21.72 -18.68 20.01
N ARG A 35 22.53 -18.55 21.08
CA ARG A 35 22.57 -17.32 21.89
C ARG A 35 23.24 -16.18 21.14
N GLY A 36 24.36 -16.44 20.47
CA GLY A 36 25.06 -15.46 19.63
C GLY A 36 24.18 -14.93 18.50
N LYS A 37 23.45 -15.81 17.80
CA LYS A 37 22.46 -15.41 16.79
C LYS A 37 21.37 -14.49 17.33
N ARG A 38 20.82 -14.78 18.52
CA ARG A 38 19.80 -13.93 19.18
C ARG A 38 20.34 -12.57 19.64
N TYR A 39 21.61 -12.52 20.03
CA TYR A 39 22.25 -11.26 20.40
C TYR A 39 22.49 -10.38 19.17
N ILE A 40 23.03 -10.95 18.09
CA ILE A 40 23.25 -10.25 16.82
C ILE A 40 21.91 -9.81 16.22
N SER A 41 20.86 -10.63 16.28
CA SER A 41 19.54 -10.25 15.75
C SER A 41 18.94 -9.03 16.46
N ARG A 42 19.16 -8.88 17.78
CA ARG A 42 18.68 -7.70 18.55
C ARG A 42 19.48 -6.42 18.28
N ILE A 43 20.76 -6.54 17.92
CA ILE A 43 21.61 -5.40 17.55
C ILE A 43 21.30 -4.94 16.12
N LEU A 44 20.99 -5.89 15.24
CA LEU A 44 20.62 -5.64 13.85
C LEU A 44 19.13 -5.35 13.66
N GLU A 45 18.30 -5.50 14.70
CA GLU A 45 16.91 -5.07 14.68
C GLU A 45 16.90 -3.53 14.54
N PRO A 46 16.42 -3.00 13.41
CA PRO A 46 16.33 -1.55 13.25
C PRO A 46 15.41 -1.03 14.34
N LYS A 47 15.90 -0.08 15.16
CA LYS A 47 15.06 0.67 16.12
C LYS A 47 13.78 1.07 15.40
N GLU A 48 12.64 0.54 15.83
CA GLU A 48 11.34 0.90 15.28
C GLU A 48 11.24 2.43 15.24
N ARG A 49 11.26 2.99 14.03
CA ARG A 49 11.11 4.43 13.88
C ARG A 49 9.73 4.78 14.42
N LYS A 50 9.67 5.71 15.39
CA LYS A 50 8.40 6.22 15.91
C LYS A 50 7.49 6.61 14.74
N PRO A 51 6.19 6.28 14.78
CA PRO A 51 5.27 6.69 13.73
C PRO A 51 5.26 8.21 13.63
N LEU A 52 5.22 8.74 12.41
CA LEU A 52 5.14 10.18 12.19
C LEU A 52 3.85 10.73 12.81
N THR A 53 3.98 11.89 13.43
CA THR A 53 2.85 12.72 13.85
C THR A 53 2.07 13.23 12.63
N VAL A 54 0.82 13.63 12.87
CA VAL A 54 -0.03 14.23 11.83
C VAL A 54 0.62 15.47 11.21
N VAL A 55 1.26 16.32 12.02
CA VAL A 55 1.97 17.53 11.54
C VAL A 55 3.14 17.15 10.62
N GLU A 56 3.93 16.14 10.98
CA GLU A 56 5.03 15.66 10.14
C GLU A 56 4.53 15.07 8.82
N ILE A 57 3.39 14.39 8.82
CA ILE A 57 2.77 13.84 7.59
C ILE A 57 2.30 14.97 6.67
N VAL A 58 1.68 16.01 7.22
CA VAL A 58 1.26 17.20 6.46
C VAL A 58 2.48 17.93 5.88
N LYS A 59 3.51 18.18 6.68
CA LYS A 59 4.79 18.77 6.20
C LYS A 59 5.44 17.92 5.13
N ARG A 60 5.51 16.60 5.31
CA ARG A 60 6.04 15.67 4.31
C ARG A 60 5.28 15.77 2.99
N THR A 61 3.96 15.87 3.05
CA THR A 61 3.12 16.01 1.86
C THR A 61 3.38 17.33 1.14
N GLN A 62 3.46 18.44 1.89
CA GLN A 62 3.80 19.75 1.34
C GLN A 62 5.18 19.72 0.65
N ASN A 63 6.19 19.13 1.29
CA ASN A 63 7.54 19.06 0.72
C ASN A 63 7.62 18.18 -0.54
N ASN A 64 6.88 17.06 -0.56
CA ASN A 64 6.98 16.09 -1.65
C ASN A 64 6.12 16.42 -2.88
N TYR A 65 5.00 17.12 -2.66
CA TYR A 65 3.95 17.31 -3.67
C TYR A 65 3.42 18.74 -3.77
N GLY A 66 3.75 19.63 -2.82
CA GLY A 66 3.09 20.92 -2.67
C GLY A 66 3.12 21.76 -3.94
N GLU A 67 4.30 22.04 -4.49
CA GLU A 67 4.47 22.87 -5.68
C GLU A 67 3.76 22.30 -6.91
N ASP A 68 3.96 21.00 -7.19
CA ASP A 68 3.30 20.33 -8.32
C ASP A 68 1.77 20.37 -8.17
N ILE A 69 1.26 20.16 -6.96
CA ILE A 69 -0.18 20.21 -6.67
C ILE A 69 -0.72 21.62 -6.82
N GLU A 70 -0.01 22.66 -6.38
CA GLU A 70 -0.45 24.04 -6.59
C GLU A 70 -0.60 24.37 -8.09
N LYS A 71 0.37 23.94 -8.90
CA LYS A 71 0.32 24.13 -10.35
C LYS A 71 -0.88 23.40 -10.97
N LEU A 72 -1.06 22.13 -10.64
CA LEU A 72 -2.15 21.30 -11.20
C LEU A 72 -3.53 21.73 -10.67
N ALA A 73 -3.63 22.15 -9.41
CA ALA A 73 -4.85 22.68 -8.82
C ALA A 73 -5.37 23.89 -9.60
N ARG A 74 -4.46 24.82 -9.95
CA ARG A 74 -4.78 25.97 -10.81
C ARG A 74 -5.19 25.52 -12.22
N GLU A 75 -4.43 24.63 -12.84
CA GLU A 75 -4.71 24.13 -14.19
C GLU A 75 -6.09 23.48 -14.30
N PHE A 76 -6.46 22.63 -13.34
CA PHE A 76 -7.70 21.86 -13.37
C PHE A 76 -8.87 22.50 -12.62
N ASN A 77 -8.68 23.70 -12.08
CA ASN A 77 -9.65 24.44 -11.26
C ASN A 77 -10.26 23.54 -10.17
N VAL A 78 -9.40 23.02 -9.30
CA VAL A 78 -9.76 22.24 -8.10
C VAL A 78 -8.92 22.71 -6.91
N PRO A 79 -9.42 22.67 -5.65
CA PRO A 79 -8.67 23.20 -4.52
C PRO A 79 -7.41 22.39 -4.19
N SER A 80 -6.28 23.08 -4.02
CA SER A 80 -4.99 22.45 -3.73
C SER A 80 -4.98 21.79 -2.35
N ASN A 81 -5.56 22.44 -1.34
CA ASN A 81 -5.72 21.90 0.02
C ASN A 81 -6.46 20.54 0.04
N TYR A 82 -7.50 20.38 -0.77
CA TYR A 82 -8.22 19.12 -0.95
C TYR A 82 -7.31 18.04 -1.54
N LEU A 83 -6.56 18.37 -2.60
CA LEU A 83 -5.65 17.41 -3.24
C LEU A 83 -4.54 16.96 -2.28
N LYS A 84 -3.94 17.88 -1.52
CA LYS A 84 -2.90 17.55 -0.53
C LYS A 84 -3.48 16.71 0.62
N ALA A 85 -4.67 17.05 1.11
CA ALA A 85 -5.37 16.27 2.13
C ALA A 85 -5.68 14.84 1.65
N LEU A 86 -6.05 14.68 0.38
CA LEU A 86 -6.26 13.38 -0.22
C LEU A 86 -4.96 12.55 -0.28
N ILE A 87 -3.84 13.16 -0.64
CA ILE A 87 -2.53 12.49 -0.65
C ILE A 87 -2.13 12.02 0.76
N VAL A 88 -2.46 12.81 1.80
CA VAL A 88 -2.26 12.38 3.20
C VAL A 88 -3.07 11.11 3.49
N LEU A 89 -4.35 11.07 3.12
CA LEU A 89 -5.21 9.90 3.34
C LEU A 89 -4.73 8.66 2.57
N GLU A 90 -4.36 8.83 1.31
CA GLU A 90 -4.07 7.70 0.41
C GLU A 90 -2.68 7.11 0.66
N VAL A 91 -1.66 7.96 0.89
CA VAL A 91 -0.26 7.50 0.95
C VAL A 91 0.53 8.12 2.10
N GLY A 92 -0.07 9.01 2.88
CA GLY A 92 0.60 9.75 3.95
C GLY A 92 1.67 10.72 3.42
N GLY A 93 1.58 11.17 2.18
CA GLY A 93 2.62 12.00 1.56
C GLY A 93 3.92 11.26 1.22
N ARG A 94 3.94 9.93 1.19
CA ARG A 94 5.12 9.15 0.77
C ARG A 94 5.39 9.30 -0.73
N LYS A 95 6.64 9.60 -1.10
CA LYS A 95 7.17 9.62 -2.47
C LYS A 95 8.43 8.72 -2.52
N PRO A 96 8.48 7.67 -3.37
CA PRO A 96 7.42 7.21 -4.25
C PRO A 96 6.21 6.69 -3.47
N ALA A 97 5.02 6.84 -4.07
CA ALA A 97 3.79 6.32 -3.51
C ALA A 97 3.78 4.77 -3.56
N PRO A 98 3.29 4.09 -2.51
CA PRO A 98 3.06 2.66 -2.56
C PRO A 98 1.99 2.32 -3.61
N THR A 99 1.92 1.06 -4.00
CA THR A 99 0.87 0.55 -4.89
C THR A 99 0.15 -0.60 -4.21
N ARG A 100 -1.10 -0.84 -4.60
CA ARG A 100 -1.90 -1.93 -4.05
C ARG A 100 -2.67 -2.65 -5.13
N PHE A 101 -2.42 -3.95 -5.26
CA PHE A 101 -3.14 -4.85 -6.15
C PHE A 101 -4.47 -5.30 -5.51
N GLU A 102 -5.56 -5.15 -6.24
CA GLU A 102 -6.91 -5.53 -5.80
C GLU A 102 -7.38 -6.81 -6.48
N LYS A 103 -7.19 -7.96 -5.82
CA LYS A 103 -7.59 -9.28 -6.35
C LYS A 103 -9.05 -9.31 -6.80
N GLY A 104 -9.96 -8.67 -6.05
CA GLY A 104 -11.37 -8.58 -6.41
C GLY A 104 -11.64 -7.78 -7.68
N VAL A 105 -10.88 -6.72 -7.94
CA VAL A 105 -10.96 -5.94 -9.19
C VAL A 105 -10.42 -6.76 -10.35
N PHE A 106 -9.28 -7.43 -10.17
CA PHE A 106 -8.70 -8.31 -11.18
C PHE A 106 -9.68 -9.38 -11.66
N GLN A 107 -10.38 -10.06 -10.74
CA GLN A 107 -11.39 -11.06 -11.12
C GLN A 107 -12.55 -10.45 -11.90
N LYS A 108 -13.03 -9.27 -11.50
CA LYS A 108 -14.09 -8.56 -12.25
C LYS A 108 -13.65 -8.19 -13.67
N LEU A 109 -12.41 -7.73 -13.84
CA LEU A 109 -11.84 -7.41 -15.15
C LEU A 109 -11.68 -8.66 -16.02
N LYS A 110 -11.22 -9.78 -15.43
CA LYS A 110 -11.13 -11.09 -16.10
C LYS A 110 -12.50 -11.53 -16.63
N LEU A 111 -13.56 -11.43 -15.83
CA LEU A 111 -14.93 -11.73 -16.26
C LEU A 111 -15.40 -10.83 -17.42
N VAL A 112 -14.98 -9.56 -17.45
CA VAL A 112 -15.28 -8.65 -18.59
C VAL A 112 -14.55 -9.10 -19.84
N LYS A 113 -13.26 -9.44 -19.74
CA LYS A 113 -12.46 -9.95 -20.87
C LYS A 113 -13.06 -11.23 -21.47
N GLU A 114 -13.48 -12.15 -20.61
CA GLU A 114 -14.13 -13.42 -21.02
C GLU A 114 -15.53 -13.21 -21.61
N GLY A 115 -16.15 -12.04 -21.43
CA GLY A 115 -17.52 -11.75 -21.86
C GLY A 115 -18.60 -12.26 -20.90
N LYS A 116 -18.20 -12.86 -19.76
CA LYS A 116 -19.11 -13.27 -18.67
C LYS A 116 -19.69 -12.09 -17.89
N ARG A 117 -19.11 -10.89 -18.05
CA ARG A 117 -19.62 -9.63 -17.51
C ARG A 117 -19.67 -8.57 -18.61
N LYS A 118 -20.81 -7.91 -18.80
CA LYS A 118 -20.98 -6.89 -19.85
C LYS A 118 -20.00 -5.72 -19.74
N ARG A 119 -19.75 -5.23 -18.51
CA ARG A 119 -18.80 -4.14 -18.21
C ARG A 119 -18.41 -4.11 -16.75
N TYR A 120 -17.25 -3.52 -16.45
CA TYR A 120 -16.87 -3.08 -15.11
C TYR A 120 -16.58 -1.58 -15.19
N GLU A 121 -17.48 -0.78 -14.62
CA GLU A 121 -17.52 0.67 -14.83
C GLU A 121 -17.47 1.05 -16.33
N LYS A 122 -16.43 1.75 -16.77
CA LYS A 122 -16.21 2.15 -18.17
C LYS A 122 -15.50 1.08 -18.99
N VAL A 123 -14.94 0.06 -18.36
CA VAL A 123 -14.23 -1.04 -19.04
C VAL A 123 -15.22 -2.00 -19.68
N LYS A 124 -15.04 -2.26 -20.98
CA LYS A 124 -15.84 -3.19 -21.78
C LYS A 124 -14.93 -4.29 -22.33
N LYS A 125 -15.48 -5.43 -22.77
CA LYS A 125 -14.69 -6.50 -23.40
C LYS A 125 -13.76 -5.98 -24.49
N LYS A 126 -14.28 -5.12 -25.39
CA LYS A 126 -13.50 -4.53 -26.48
C LYS A 126 -12.27 -3.72 -26.05
N THR A 127 -12.29 -3.10 -24.86
CA THR A 127 -11.18 -2.26 -24.39
C THR A 127 -10.04 -3.07 -23.79
N ILE A 128 -10.28 -4.35 -23.44
CA ILE A 128 -9.30 -5.23 -22.78
C ILE A 128 -9.19 -6.60 -23.46
N ALA A 129 -9.70 -6.74 -24.68
CA ALA A 129 -9.76 -8.02 -25.40
C ALA A 129 -8.37 -8.65 -25.52
N ASN A 130 -7.37 -7.82 -25.84
CA ASN A 130 -5.98 -8.22 -26.05
C ASN A 130 -5.10 -8.02 -24.79
N ALA A 131 -5.69 -7.68 -23.64
CA ALA A 131 -4.91 -7.45 -22.42
C ALA A 131 -4.32 -8.79 -21.93
N SER A 132 -3.00 -8.84 -21.76
CA SER A 132 -2.33 -9.97 -21.07
C SER A 132 -2.78 -10.06 -19.61
N GLU A 133 -2.44 -11.16 -18.93
CA GLU A 133 -2.73 -11.27 -17.50
C GLU A 133 -2.03 -10.15 -16.70
N ASP A 134 -0.78 -9.83 -17.03
CA ASP A 134 -0.05 -8.75 -16.37
C ASP A 134 -0.64 -7.38 -16.67
N ALA A 135 -1.16 -7.17 -17.88
CA ALA A 135 -1.93 -5.97 -18.18
C ALA A 135 -3.20 -5.88 -17.31
N LEU A 136 -3.93 -6.98 -17.14
CA LEU A 136 -5.09 -7.03 -16.22
C LEU A 136 -4.69 -6.78 -14.76
N LYS A 137 -3.53 -7.29 -14.30
CA LYS A 137 -3.00 -7.00 -12.97
C LYS A 137 -2.70 -5.52 -12.81
N ASN A 138 -2.03 -4.89 -13.78
CA ASN A 138 -1.75 -3.47 -13.77
C ASN A 138 -3.02 -2.60 -13.75
N LEU A 139 -4.05 -3.00 -14.50
CA LEU A 139 -5.37 -2.34 -14.46
C LEU A 139 -6.07 -2.52 -13.10
N ALA A 140 -5.81 -3.63 -12.40
CA ALA A 140 -6.35 -3.92 -11.07
C ALA A 140 -5.48 -3.39 -9.91
N THR A 141 -4.42 -2.64 -10.19
CA THR A 141 -3.56 -2.03 -9.17
C THR A 141 -3.88 -0.53 -9.05
N SER A 142 -3.82 0.00 -7.83
CA SER A 142 -3.87 1.44 -7.56
C SER A 142 -2.47 2.05 -7.65
N TRP A 143 -2.39 3.23 -8.26
CA TRP A 143 -1.13 3.90 -8.62
C TRP A 143 -1.09 5.35 -8.17
N GLY A 144 0.12 5.83 -7.87
CA GLY A 144 0.40 7.24 -7.61
C GLY A 144 -0.11 7.76 -6.27
N ALA A 145 0.08 9.06 -6.06
CA ALA A 145 -0.20 9.73 -4.79
C ALA A 145 -1.70 9.74 -4.41
N PHE A 146 -2.59 9.58 -5.40
CA PHE A 146 -4.04 9.52 -5.22
C PHE A 146 -4.60 8.09 -5.32
N GLN A 147 -3.74 7.06 -5.35
CA GLN A 147 -4.14 5.65 -5.44
C GLN A 147 -5.19 5.35 -6.52
N ILE A 148 -5.07 5.98 -7.69
CA ILE A 148 -6.01 5.76 -8.79
C ILE A 148 -5.87 4.35 -9.33
N MET A 149 -6.99 3.63 -9.43
CA MET A 149 -7.01 2.30 -10.03
C MET A 149 -6.61 2.35 -11.51
N GLY A 150 -5.72 1.45 -11.94
CA GLY A 150 -5.17 1.44 -13.30
C GLY A 150 -6.22 1.38 -14.40
N TYR A 151 -7.34 0.68 -14.18
CA TYR A 151 -8.44 0.60 -15.15
C TYR A 151 -9.10 1.95 -15.46
N LYS A 152 -8.88 2.99 -14.65
CA LYS A 152 -9.35 4.36 -14.93
C LYS A 152 -8.65 4.95 -16.15
N CYS A 153 -7.52 4.39 -16.62
CA CYS A 153 -6.88 4.79 -17.88
C CYS A 153 -7.83 4.67 -19.08
N VAL A 154 -8.74 3.70 -19.05
CA VAL A 154 -9.75 3.50 -20.10
C VAL A 154 -10.72 4.68 -20.18
N GLN A 155 -11.08 5.28 -19.04
CA GLN A 155 -11.94 6.46 -19.00
C GLN A 155 -11.21 7.71 -19.50
N LEU A 156 -9.93 7.85 -19.13
CA LEU A 156 -9.08 8.98 -19.51
C LEU A 156 -8.60 8.92 -20.97
N GLY A 157 -8.76 7.79 -21.65
CA GLY A 157 -8.24 7.58 -23.00
C GLY A 157 -6.71 7.48 -23.05
N VAL A 158 -6.09 6.94 -21.99
CA VAL A 158 -4.62 6.82 -21.85
C VAL A 158 -4.20 5.39 -21.49
N ASN A 159 -2.89 5.16 -21.45
CA ASN A 159 -2.32 3.88 -21.05
C ASN A 159 -2.08 3.83 -19.54
N VAL A 160 -2.01 2.61 -18.98
CA VAL A 160 -1.68 2.43 -17.55
C VAL A 160 -0.26 2.94 -17.23
N SER A 161 0.64 2.94 -18.22
CA SER A 161 1.98 3.54 -18.11
C SER A 161 1.93 5.02 -17.75
N ASP A 162 0.95 5.75 -18.25
CA ASP A 162 0.80 7.19 -18.00
C ASP A 162 0.40 7.46 -16.54
N ILE A 163 -0.49 6.62 -15.99
CA ILE A 163 -0.96 6.74 -14.60
C ILE A 163 0.08 6.28 -13.58
N ARG A 164 0.97 5.35 -13.95
CA ARG A 164 2.04 4.86 -13.04
C ARG A 164 3.39 5.57 -13.22
N GLY A 165 3.55 6.34 -14.29
CA GLY A 165 4.81 6.98 -14.67
C GLY A 165 5.02 8.36 -14.05
N GLU A 166 5.92 9.12 -14.64
CA GLU A 166 6.30 10.47 -14.19
C GLU A 166 5.11 11.44 -14.15
N ARG A 167 4.14 11.25 -15.06
CA ARG A 167 2.92 12.06 -15.14
C ARG A 167 1.78 11.53 -14.26
N SER A 168 2.05 10.60 -13.34
CA SER A 168 1.04 10.01 -12.45
C SER A 168 0.23 11.06 -11.68
N LEU A 169 0.88 12.13 -11.22
CA LEU A 169 0.22 13.22 -10.50
C LEU A 169 -0.74 14.00 -11.40
N TYR A 170 -0.31 14.34 -12.62
CA TYR A 170 -1.12 15.02 -13.64
C TYR A 170 -2.39 14.23 -13.96
N TRP A 171 -2.25 12.94 -14.31
CA TRP A 171 -3.39 12.08 -14.63
C TRP A 171 -4.28 11.83 -13.41
N GLY A 172 -3.64 11.79 -12.23
CA GLY A 172 -4.24 11.91 -10.91
C GLY A 172 -5.29 13.02 -10.82
N VAL A 173 -4.80 14.26 -10.90
CA VAL A 173 -5.63 15.45 -10.75
C VAL A 173 -6.65 15.58 -11.87
N LYS A 174 -6.28 15.24 -13.11
CA LYS A 174 -7.21 15.25 -14.26
C LYS A 174 -8.41 14.35 -14.00
N TRP A 175 -8.19 13.09 -13.61
CA TRP A 175 -9.27 12.16 -13.30
C TRP A 175 -10.17 12.68 -12.17
N ILE A 176 -9.57 13.22 -11.10
CA ILE A 176 -10.31 13.83 -9.99
C ILE A 176 -11.22 14.97 -10.49
N SER A 177 -10.68 15.87 -11.32
CA SER A 177 -11.42 17.02 -11.85
C SER A 177 -12.59 16.59 -12.74
N GLU A 178 -12.38 15.60 -13.61
CA GLU A 178 -13.40 15.06 -14.52
C GLU A 178 -14.49 14.27 -13.78
N GLU A 179 -14.10 13.43 -12.82
CA GLU A 179 -15.03 12.50 -12.15
C GLU A 179 -15.92 13.24 -11.15
N TYR A 180 -15.33 14.07 -10.29
CA TYR A 180 -16.04 14.71 -9.19
C TYR A 180 -15.59 16.14 -8.88
N GLY A 181 -14.74 16.76 -9.72
CA GLY A 181 -14.31 18.15 -9.55
C GLY A 181 -15.46 19.17 -9.49
N LYS A 182 -16.61 18.86 -10.11
CA LYS A 182 -17.81 19.70 -10.02
C LYS A 182 -18.37 19.86 -8.59
N TYR A 183 -18.08 18.90 -7.69
CA TYR A 183 -18.44 19.00 -6.28
C TYR A 183 -17.41 19.83 -5.53
N LEU A 184 -16.12 19.62 -5.83
CA LEU A 184 -15.01 20.37 -5.23
C LEU A 184 -15.15 21.88 -5.51
N ARG A 185 -15.43 22.26 -6.77
CA ARG A 185 -15.68 23.65 -7.16
C ARG A 185 -16.89 24.29 -6.49
N LYS A 186 -17.78 23.50 -5.89
CA LYS A 186 -18.95 23.97 -5.13
C LYS A 186 -18.75 23.88 -3.61
N GLY A 187 -17.52 23.66 -3.14
CA GLY A 187 -17.23 23.47 -1.71
C GLY A 187 -17.77 22.18 -1.11
N LYS A 188 -18.25 21.22 -1.93
CA LYS A 188 -18.85 19.96 -1.44
C LYS A 188 -17.77 18.90 -1.20
N PHE A 189 -16.84 19.20 -0.28
CA PHE A 189 -15.66 18.36 -0.04
C PHE A 189 -15.99 17.00 0.58
N LYS A 190 -17.04 16.93 1.43
CA LYS A 190 -17.55 15.64 1.96
C LYS A 190 -17.96 14.69 0.85
N ASP A 191 -18.65 15.20 -0.17
CA ASP A 191 -19.00 14.41 -1.35
C ASP A 191 -17.75 13.99 -2.13
N GLY A 192 -16.78 14.89 -2.31
CA GLY A 192 -15.51 14.58 -2.96
C GLY A 192 -14.78 13.40 -2.33
N PHE A 193 -14.51 13.47 -1.02
CA PHE A 193 -13.80 12.40 -0.31
C PHE A 193 -14.56 11.08 -0.36
N HIS A 194 -15.89 11.11 -0.19
CA HIS A 194 -16.70 9.90 -0.24
C HIS A 194 -16.78 9.30 -1.65
N ILE A 195 -16.83 10.13 -2.70
CA ILE A 195 -16.78 9.65 -4.08
C ILE A 195 -15.42 9.01 -4.37
N HIS A 196 -14.32 9.60 -3.90
CA HIS A 196 -13.01 9.01 -4.08
C HIS A 196 -12.89 7.63 -3.41
N ASN A 197 -13.33 7.52 -2.16
CA ASN A 197 -13.22 6.28 -1.38
C ASN A 197 -14.21 5.18 -1.82
N ALA A 198 -15.46 5.55 -2.09
CA ALA A 198 -16.57 4.61 -2.21
C ALA A 198 -17.31 4.69 -3.56
N GLY A 199 -16.90 5.58 -4.47
CA GLY A 199 -17.52 5.75 -5.79
C GLY A 199 -18.92 6.37 -5.77
N SER A 200 -19.35 6.96 -4.64
CA SER A 200 -20.69 7.56 -4.50
C SER A 200 -20.66 8.78 -3.58
N LYS A 201 -21.69 9.63 -3.64
CA LYS A 201 -21.82 10.81 -2.75
C LYS A 201 -21.96 10.42 -1.29
N TYR A 202 -21.65 11.35 -0.41
CA TYR A 202 -21.92 11.18 1.01
C TYR A 202 -23.43 11.02 1.22
N PRO A 203 -23.90 10.03 2.00
CA PRO A 203 -25.33 9.81 2.17
C PRO A 203 -25.98 10.99 2.87
N ARG A 204 -27.18 11.37 2.41
CA ARG A 204 -28.01 12.39 3.09
C ARG A 204 -28.59 11.86 4.40
N ASN A 205 -28.96 10.58 4.41
CA ASN A 205 -29.53 9.86 5.56
C ASN A 205 -28.80 8.52 5.73
N GLY A 206 -28.59 8.10 6.97
CA GLY A 206 -27.89 6.86 7.30
C GLY A 206 -26.36 6.97 7.33
N LYS A 207 -25.69 5.87 7.73
CA LYS A 207 -24.23 5.84 7.89
C LYS A 207 -23.51 5.79 6.53
N PRO A 208 -22.40 6.51 6.34
CA PRO A 208 -21.57 6.41 5.14
C PRO A 208 -21.01 4.99 4.97
N ARG A 209 -21.05 4.49 3.73
CA ARG A 209 -20.38 3.24 3.37
C ARG A 209 -18.95 3.56 2.93
N THR A 210 -18.10 3.83 3.91
CA THR A 210 -16.64 3.90 3.73
C THR A 210 -16.00 2.73 4.44
N TYR A 211 -14.83 2.29 3.97
CA TYR A 211 -14.08 1.23 4.67
C TYR A 211 -13.64 1.70 6.07
N HIS A 212 -13.37 3.00 6.23
CA HIS A 212 -13.11 3.66 7.50
C HIS A 212 -14.06 4.83 7.72
N ALA A 213 -14.76 4.84 8.87
CA ALA A 213 -15.71 5.90 9.22
C ALA A 213 -15.04 7.29 9.25
N ASP A 214 -13.76 7.34 9.63
CA ASP A 214 -13.01 8.58 9.81
C ASP A 214 -12.36 9.12 8.53
N TYR A 215 -12.51 8.44 7.39
CA TYR A 215 -11.88 8.87 6.13
C TYR A 215 -12.30 10.30 5.74
N VAL A 216 -13.60 10.59 5.76
CA VAL A 216 -14.13 11.90 5.39
C VAL A 216 -13.81 12.97 6.47
N PRO A 217 -14.06 12.72 7.78
CA PRO A 217 -13.65 13.66 8.83
C PRO A 217 -12.15 14.01 8.80
N ASN A 218 -11.28 13.02 8.63
CA ASN A 218 -9.83 13.25 8.55
C ASN A 218 -9.45 14.05 7.31
N GLY A 219 -10.08 13.78 6.15
CA GLY A 219 -9.87 14.56 4.94
C GLY A 219 -10.14 16.05 5.14
N LEU A 220 -11.27 16.39 5.77
CA LEU A 220 -11.60 17.78 6.09
C LEU A 220 -10.59 18.39 7.07
N LYS A 221 -10.25 17.66 8.14
CA LYS A 221 -9.24 18.11 9.10
C LYS A 221 -7.90 18.43 8.43
N TYR A 222 -7.45 17.61 7.48
CA TYR A 222 -6.21 17.87 6.77
C TYR A 222 -6.31 19.07 5.82
N MET A 223 -7.48 19.33 5.22
CA MET A 223 -7.68 20.56 4.44
C MET A 223 -7.47 21.79 5.32
N ASP A 224 -8.10 21.84 6.50
CA ASP A 224 -7.95 22.94 7.45
C ASP A 224 -6.48 23.14 7.86
N MET A 225 -5.73 22.04 8.01
CA MET A 225 -4.29 22.11 8.30
C MET A 225 -3.49 22.70 7.14
N PHE A 226 -3.83 22.40 5.88
CA PHE A 226 -3.15 22.98 4.73
C PHE A 226 -3.48 24.47 4.56
N ASP A 227 -4.68 24.88 4.91
CA ASP A 227 -5.08 26.30 4.88
C ASP A 227 -4.34 27.14 5.92
N GLN A 228 -3.88 26.54 7.02
CA GLN A 228 -3.11 27.22 8.07
C GLN A 228 -1.60 27.34 7.78
N ILE A 229 -1.08 26.58 6.81
CA ILE A 229 0.36 26.56 6.48
C ILE A 229 0.66 27.11 5.08
N SER A 230 -0.38 27.50 4.34
CA SER A 230 -0.29 28.13 3.01
C SER A 230 -0.28 29.64 3.15
#